data_AF-A0A1M6B2S7-F1
#
_entry.id   AF-A0A1M6B2S7-F1
#
_cell.length_a   1.000
_cell.length_b   1.000
_cell.length_c   1.000
_cell.angle_alpha   90.00
_cell.angle_beta   90.00
_cell.angle_gamma   90.00
#
_symmetry.space_group_name_H-M   'P 1'
#
loop_
_entity.id
_entity.type
_entity.pdbx_description
1 polymer ?
#
loop_
_entity_poly.entity_id
_entity_poly.type
_entity_poly.pdbx_seq_one_letter_code
_entity_poly.pdbx_strand_id
1 'polypeptide(L)'
;MDKPWLRKHITTGHGPLCAAYPQDYTSEGDTPSYMPLINNGLEQHTDYTLGGWGGRPVYVSGNHLQDGNDYNKSGTPDSHYTFQRWLIAAQNDWAARADWCVADEFSKANHNPIAWIEGASIRTVSAGEKITLNASGSSDPDNNSLSHHWWQYREAGTATSKIDFKVKTNGKKCTFTIPNEPGKQLHVILEVTDNGIPELKSYKRVIFNIK
;
A
#
# COMPACT_ATOMS: atom_id res chain seq x y z
N MET A 1 -6.21 -16.26 3.22
CA MET A 1 -5.24 -17.32 2.92
C MET A 1 -5.87 -18.64 3.29
N ASP A 2 -5.83 -19.64 2.43
CA ASP A 2 -6.30 -21.00 2.72
C ASP A 2 -5.11 -21.98 2.74
N LYS A 3 -5.36 -23.22 3.19
CA LYS A 3 -4.32 -24.25 3.27
C LYS A 3 -3.68 -24.56 1.90
N PRO A 4 -4.45 -24.68 0.79
CA PRO A 4 -3.87 -24.86 -0.54
C PRO A 4 -2.90 -23.76 -0.95
N TRP A 5 -3.26 -22.48 -0.72
CA TRP A 5 -2.38 -21.36 -1.02
C TRP A 5 -1.10 -21.42 -0.19
N LEU A 6 -1.21 -21.63 1.12
CA LEU A 6 -0.05 -21.68 2.02
C LEU A 6 0.91 -22.80 1.63
N ARG A 7 0.39 -23.99 1.30
CA ARG A 7 1.22 -25.11 0.84
C ARG A 7 1.96 -24.79 -0.45
N LYS A 8 1.24 -24.25 -1.43
CA LYS A 8 1.78 -23.97 -2.76
C LYS A 8 2.83 -22.86 -2.74
N HIS A 9 2.55 -21.78 -2.02
CA HIS A 9 3.32 -20.56 -2.11
C HIS A 9 4.37 -20.42 -1.02
N ILE A 10 4.26 -21.17 0.07
CA ILE A 10 5.17 -21.03 1.21
C ILE A 10 5.78 -22.40 1.56
N THR A 11 5.01 -23.37 2.04
CA THR A 11 5.65 -24.50 2.75
C THR A 11 6.23 -25.60 1.86
N THR A 12 5.91 -25.62 0.57
CA THR A 12 6.37 -26.65 -0.38
C THR A 12 7.24 -26.05 -1.48
N GLY A 13 8.51 -26.46 -1.55
CA GLY A 13 9.41 -26.09 -2.65
C GLY A 13 10.21 -24.79 -2.45
N HIS A 14 10.04 -24.09 -1.32
CA HIS A 14 10.65 -22.77 -1.06
C HIS A 14 11.78 -22.81 0.00
N GLY A 15 12.46 -23.95 0.08
CA GLY A 15 13.67 -24.08 0.90
C GLY A 15 13.42 -24.28 2.40
N PRO A 16 14.50 -24.37 3.21
CA PRO A 16 14.42 -24.79 4.60
C PRO A 16 13.71 -23.79 5.52
N LEU A 17 13.80 -22.48 5.24
CA LEU A 17 13.10 -21.46 6.02
C LEU A 17 11.59 -21.65 5.93
N CYS A 18 11.06 -21.79 4.71
CA CYS A 18 9.63 -21.95 4.49
C CYS A 18 9.13 -23.36 4.86
N ALA A 19 9.97 -24.39 4.74
CA ALA A 19 9.65 -25.74 5.22
C ALA A 19 9.54 -25.81 6.76
N ALA A 20 10.25 -24.94 7.48
CA ALA A 20 10.15 -24.83 8.93
C ALA A 20 8.91 -24.06 9.41
N TYR A 21 8.14 -23.45 8.49
CA TYR A 21 6.93 -22.71 8.84
C TYR A 21 5.85 -23.67 9.39
N PRO A 22 5.52 -23.57 10.70
CA PRO A 22 4.84 -24.66 11.40
C PRO A 22 3.31 -24.64 11.23
N GLN A 23 2.76 -23.55 10.69
CA GLN A 23 1.32 -23.37 10.60
C GLN A 23 0.75 -24.21 9.46
N ASP A 24 -0.31 -24.97 9.77
CA ASP A 24 -1.08 -25.72 8.78
C ASP A 24 -2.44 -25.06 8.49
N TYR A 25 -2.70 -23.88 9.07
CA TYR A 25 -3.92 -23.08 8.90
C TYR A 25 -3.61 -21.57 8.89
N THR A 26 -4.63 -20.77 8.64
CA THR A 26 -4.56 -19.31 8.51
C THR A 26 -4.39 -18.64 9.88
N SER A 27 -3.19 -18.67 10.45
CA SER A 27 -2.89 -17.88 11.64
C SER A 27 -1.53 -17.22 11.58
N GLU A 28 -1.60 -15.93 11.30
CA GLU A 28 -0.53 -14.94 11.43
C GLU A 28 -1.11 -13.76 12.20
N GLY A 29 -1.73 -14.05 13.36
CA GLY A 29 -2.46 -13.06 14.16
C GLY A 29 -1.60 -11.88 14.59
N ASP A 30 -0.30 -12.11 14.79
CA ASP A 30 0.67 -11.09 15.20
C ASP A 30 1.36 -10.40 14.01
N THR A 31 1.33 -10.97 12.79
CA THR A 31 2.04 -10.40 11.63
C THR A 31 1.65 -8.95 11.31
N PRO A 32 0.38 -8.50 11.47
CA PRO A 32 0.03 -7.09 11.32
C PRO A 32 0.81 -6.13 12.23
N SER A 33 1.41 -6.58 13.34
CA SER A 33 2.25 -5.73 14.19
C SER A 33 3.61 -5.41 13.57
N TYR A 34 4.11 -6.28 12.69
CA TYR A 34 5.37 -6.10 11.97
C TYR A 34 5.20 -5.41 10.61
N MET A 35 4.08 -5.66 9.93
CA MET A 35 3.83 -5.13 8.58
C MET A 35 4.01 -3.61 8.40
N PRO A 36 3.75 -2.74 9.40
CA PRO A 36 4.04 -1.30 9.29
C PRO A 36 5.51 -0.97 8.98
N LEU A 37 6.43 -1.85 9.37
CA LEU A 37 7.88 -1.70 9.18
C LEU A 37 8.35 -2.13 7.79
N ILE A 38 7.50 -2.82 7.02
CA ILE A 38 7.82 -3.21 5.65
C ILE A 38 7.81 -1.94 4.78
N ASN A 39 8.94 -1.68 4.11
CA ASN A 39 9.07 -0.53 3.23
C ASN A 39 8.31 -0.73 1.91
N ASN A 40 6.99 -0.60 1.96
CA ASN A 40 6.10 -0.64 0.81
C ASN A 40 5.74 0.76 0.30
N GLY A 41 6.20 1.83 0.96
CA GLY A 41 5.97 3.23 0.59
C GLY A 41 4.62 3.84 1.03
N LEU A 42 3.88 3.15 1.91
CA LEU A 42 2.70 3.71 2.60
C LEU A 42 3.07 4.58 3.82
N GLU A 43 4.32 4.53 4.27
CA GLU A 43 4.88 5.32 5.38
C GLU A 43 4.25 5.03 6.76
N GLN A 44 3.60 3.87 6.94
CA GLN A 44 2.90 3.53 8.19
C GLN A 44 3.82 3.48 9.42
N HIS A 45 5.10 3.15 9.26
CA HIS A 45 6.08 3.18 10.36
C HIS A 45 6.32 4.59 10.95
N THR A 46 6.03 5.66 10.19
CA THR A 46 6.23 7.04 10.65
C THR A 46 5.11 7.52 11.57
N ASP A 47 3.90 7.02 11.33
CA ASP A 47 2.70 7.26 12.12
C ASP A 47 1.70 6.14 11.80
N TYR A 48 1.37 5.34 12.80
CA TYR A 48 0.48 4.20 12.64
C TYR A 48 -0.91 4.59 12.12
N THR A 49 -1.39 5.80 12.44
CA THR A 49 -2.72 6.28 12.05
C THR A 49 -2.83 6.57 10.54
N LEU A 50 -1.70 6.65 9.84
CA LEU A 50 -1.66 6.77 8.38
C LEU A 50 -2.30 5.54 7.71
N GLY A 51 -2.28 4.39 8.37
CA GLY A 51 -2.79 3.14 7.83
C GLY A 51 -1.87 2.51 6.77
N GLY A 52 -1.94 1.20 6.67
CA GLY A 52 -1.19 0.43 5.70
C GLY A 52 -1.37 -1.06 5.94
N TRP A 53 -0.38 -1.86 5.53
CA TRP A 53 -0.48 -3.32 5.60
C TRP A 53 -0.74 -3.85 7.02
N GLY A 54 -0.40 -3.11 8.09
CA GLY A 54 -0.76 -3.46 9.46
C GLY A 54 -2.17 -3.06 9.92
N GLY A 55 -3.04 -2.62 9.01
CA GLY A 55 -4.33 -2.01 9.36
C GLY A 55 -4.24 -0.49 9.52
N ARG A 56 -5.30 0.13 10.06
CA ARG A 56 -5.29 1.56 10.40
C ARG A 56 -5.92 1.81 11.77
N PRO A 57 -5.10 1.98 12.82
CA PRO A 57 -5.60 2.32 14.13
C PRO A 57 -5.98 3.81 14.24
N VAL A 58 -6.79 4.12 15.26
CA VAL A 58 -7.16 5.47 15.69
C VAL A 58 -6.99 5.60 17.20
N TYR A 59 -6.67 6.81 17.67
CA TYR A 59 -6.65 7.10 19.10
C TYR A 59 -8.08 7.20 19.63
N VAL A 60 -8.38 6.43 20.68
CA VAL A 60 -9.71 6.43 21.31
C VAL A 60 -9.70 7.02 22.72
N SER A 61 -8.59 6.91 23.45
CA SER A 61 -8.43 7.48 24.79
C SER A 61 -6.94 7.67 25.12
N GLY A 62 -6.50 8.93 25.14
CA GLY A 62 -5.08 9.25 25.29
C GLY A 62 -4.24 8.55 24.22
N ASN A 63 -3.26 7.76 24.65
CA ASN A 63 -2.37 7.00 23.75
C ASN A 63 -2.89 5.59 23.44
N HIS A 64 -4.13 5.25 23.82
CA HIS A 64 -4.72 3.97 23.47
C HIS A 64 -5.20 3.97 22.02
N LEU A 65 -4.62 3.06 21.22
CA LEU A 65 -4.97 2.81 19.83
C LEU A 65 -5.89 1.60 19.72
N GLN A 66 -6.91 1.72 18.87
CA GLN A 66 -7.79 0.62 18.45
C GLN A 66 -7.96 0.68 16.94
N ASP A 67 -8.40 -0.41 16.32
CA ASP A 67 -8.71 -0.43 14.88
C ASP A 67 -9.73 0.66 14.54
N GLY A 68 -9.38 1.48 13.54
CA GLY A 68 -10.28 2.46 12.97
C GLY A 68 -11.36 1.79 12.10
N ASN A 69 -12.00 2.58 11.26
CA ASN A 69 -12.95 2.08 10.26
C ASN A 69 -12.60 2.63 8.88
N ASP A 70 -12.46 1.75 7.90
CA ASP A 70 -12.34 2.14 6.50
C ASP A 70 -13.62 1.78 5.76
N TYR A 71 -13.96 2.53 4.72
CA TYR A 71 -15.10 2.21 3.88
C TYR A 71 -14.75 1.04 2.97
N ASN A 72 -15.43 -0.08 3.17
CA ASN A 72 -15.30 -1.25 2.34
C ASN A 72 -15.86 -1.02 0.93
N LYS A 73 -15.78 -2.04 0.07
CA LYS A 73 -16.25 -1.94 -1.33
C LYS A 73 -17.75 -1.67 -1.47
N SER A 74 -18.57 -1.95 -0.44
CA SER A 74 -19.99 -1.60 -0.43
C SER A 74 -20.24 -0.18 0.09
N GLY A 75 -19.20 0.58 0.47
CA GLY A 75 -19.34 1.92 1.03
C GLY A 75 -19.80 1.91 2.48
N THR A 76 -19.56 0.83 3.22
CA THR A 76 -19.89 0.70 4.65
C THR A 76 -18.60 0.79 5.49
N PRO A 77 -18.59 1.51 6.62
CA PRO A 77 -17.47 1.47 7.57
C PRO A 77 -17.24 0.05 8.09
N ASP A 78 -16.00 -0.42 8.06
CA ASP A 78 -15.61 -1.74 8.54
C ASP A 78 -14.18 -1.69 9.10
N SER A 79 -14.01 -2.11 10.35
CA SER A 79 -12.72 -2.13 11.03
C SER A 79 -11.77 -3.19 10.46
N HIS A 80 -12.30 -4.33 10.01
CA HIS A 80 -11.49 -5.38 9.40
C HIS A 80 -10.95 -4.93 8.05
N TYR A 81 -11.70 -4.09 7.33
CA TYR A 81 -11.31 -3.62 6.00
C TYR A 81 -10.04 -2.77 6.02
N THR A 82 -9.73 -2.12 7.15
CA THR A 82 -8.50 -1.36 7.35
C THR A 82 -7.25 -2.21 7.06
N PHE A 83 -7.31 -3.51 7.38
CA PHE A 83 -6.28 -4.51 7.11
C PHE A 83 -6.56 -5.30 5.82
N GLN A 84 -7.79 -5.81 5.66
CA GLN A 84 -8.13 -6.75 4.58
C GLN A 84 -7.87 -6.20 3.18
N ARG A 85 -7.98 -4.88 2.99
CA ARG A 85 -7.73 -4.22 1.70
C ARG A 85 -6.31 -4.46 1.15
N TRP A 86 -5.36 -4.79 2.01
CA TRP A 86 -3.94 -4.99 1.66
C TRP A 86 -3.54 -6.46 1.54
N LEU A 87 -4.40 -7.39 1.94
CA LEU A 87 -4.05 -8.80 2.11
C LEU A 87 -3.46 -9.45 0.86
N ILE A 88 -3.98 -9.12 -0.32
CA ILE A 88 -3.47 -9.70 -1.58
C ILE A 88 -2.06 -9.18 -1.88
N ALA A 89 -1.79 -7.89 -1.68
CA ALA A 89 -0.47 -7.33 -1.89
C ALA A 89 0.55 -7.93 -0.91
N ALA A 90 0.19 -8.01 0.38
CA ALA A 90 1.05 -8.61 1.40
C ALA A 90 1.28 -10.12 1.17
N GLN A 91 0.27 -10.86 0.71
CA GLN A 91 0.40 -12.29 0.39
C GLN A 91 1.29 -12.52 -0.84
N ASN A 92 1.13 -11.72 -1.89
CA ASN A 92 2.00 -11.82 -3.07
C ASN A 92 3.45 -11.47 -2.73
N ASP A 93 3.67 -10.44 -1.92
CA ASP A 93 5.00 -10.07 -1.42
C ASP A 93 5.63 -11.23 -0.63
N TRP A 94 4.86 -11.89 0.24
CA TRP A 94 5.36 -13.04 0.98
C TRP A 94 5.69 -14.24 0.08
N ALA A 95 4.82 -14.54 -0.90
CA ALA A 95 5.05 -15.61 -1.86
C ALA A 95 6.31 -15.36 -2.70
N ALA A 96 6.51 -14.14 -3.21
CA ALA A 96 7.73 -13.80 -3.94
C ALA A 96 8.98 -13.96 -3.06
N ARG A 97 8.94 -13.52 -1.80
CA ARG A 97 10.06 -13.72 -0.87
C ARG A 97 10.32 -15.19 -0.54
N ALA A 98 9.32 -16.04 -0.59
CA ALA A 98 9.50 -17.48 -0.49
C ALA A 98 10.25 -18.02 -1.72
N ASP A 99 9.88 -17.56 -2.94
CA ASP A 99 10.62 -17.89 -4.17
C ASP A 99 12.10 -17.42 -4.07
N TRP A 100 12.36 -16.25 -3.46
CA TRP A 100 13.73 -15.73 -3.26
C TRP A 100 14.59 -16.68 -2.41
N CYS A 101 14.00 -17.47 -1.51
CA CYS A 101 14.74 -18.39 -0.64
C CYS A 101 15.37 -19.56 -1.39
N VAL A 102 14.95 -19.82 -2.63
CA VAL A 102 15.46 -20.91 -3.48
C VAL A 102 15.96 -20.43 -4.84
N ALA A 103 15.79 -19.15 -5.18
CA ALA A 103 16.33 -18.54 -6.37
C ALA A 103 17.88 -18.46 -6.28
N ASP A 104 18.56 -19.05 -7.26
CA ASP A 104 20.01 -18.98 -7.42
C ASP A 104 20.48 -17.71 -8.15
N GLU A 105 19.56 -17.05 -8.86
CA GLU A 105 19.79 -15.79 -9.56
C GLU A 105 18.61 -14.84 -9.34
N PHE A 106 18.91 -13.53 -9.38
CA PHE A 106 17.89 -12.47 -9.30
C PHE A 106 16.75 -12.71 -10.30
N SER A 107 17.06 -13.05 -11.55
CA SER A 107 16.05 -13.23 -12.61
C SER A 107 15.06 -14.39 -12.38
N LYS A 108 15.26 -15.24 -11.37
CA LYS A 108 14.43 -16.43 -11.10
C LYS A 108 13.25 -16.16 -10.18
N ALA A 109 13.12 -14.95 -9.65
CA ALA A 109 11.96 -14.55 -8.87
C ALA A 109 11.61 -13.09 -9.13
N ASN A 110 10.34 -12.73 -8.91
CA ASN A 110 9.86 -11.37 -9.12
C ASN A 110 10.23 -10.46 -7.93
N HIS A 111 10.45 -9.16 -8.17
CA HIS A 111 10.73 -8.17 -7.14
C HIS A 111 9.77 -6.98 -7.25
N ASN A 112 9.47 -6.36 -6.10
CA ASN A 112 8.48 -5.30 -6.07
C ASN A 112 8.92 -4.14 -6.99
N PRO A 113 7.96 -3.51 -7.70
CA PRO A 113 8.25 -2.29 -8.43
C PRO A 113 8.63 -1.17 -7.46
N ILE A 114 9.25 -0.11 -7.96
CA ILE A 114 9.59 1.09 -7.21
C ILE A 114 8.59 2.19 -7.57
N ALA A 115 7.66 2.48 -6.66
CA ALA A 115 6.74 3.59 -6.79
C ALA A 115 7.45 4.92 -6.49
N TRP A 116 7.35 5.87 -7.42
CA TRP A 116 7.99 7.17 -7.30
C TRP A 116 7.04 8.29 -7.71
N ILE A 117 7.14 9.44 -7.04
CA ILE A 117 6.40 10.66 -7.40
C ILE A 117 7.38 11.84 -7.31
N GLU A 118 7.38 12.67 -8.35
CA GLU A 118 8.18 13.89 -8.41
C GLU A 118 7.82 14.87 -7.27
N GLY A 119 8.84 15.33 -6.54
CA GLY A 119 8.71 16.29 -5.45
C GLY A 119 8.53 15.66 -4.06
N ALA A 120 8.31 16.50 -3.05
CA ALA A 120 8.18 16.06 -1.66
C ALA A 120 6.91 15.22 -1.41
N SER A 121 6.98 14.27 -0.47
CA SER A 121 5.81 13.50 -0.02
C SER A 121 4.87 14.33 0.85
N ILE A 122 5.37 15.33 1.59
CA ILE A 122 4.54 16.24 2.37
C ILE A 122 4.61 17.61 1.71
N ARG A 123 3.45 18.17 1.38
CA ARG A 123 3.33 19.43 0.65
C ARG A 123 2.37 20.35 1.36
N THR A 124 2.63 21.64 1.28
CA THR A 124 1.72 22.67 1.74
C THR A 124 1.19 23.42 0.54
N VAL A 125 -0.14 23.49 0.42
CA VAL A 125 -0.83 23.95 -0.80
C VAL A 125 -2.01 24.85 -0.43
N SER A 126 -2.44 25.67 -1.38
CA SER A 126 -3.59 26.56 -1.17
C SER A 126 -4.90 25.89 -1.60
N ALA A 127 -6.00 26.22 -0.93
CA ALA A 127 -7.34 25.90 -1.43
C ALA A 127 -7.52 26.31 -2.91
N GLY A 128 -8.07 25.44 -3.74
CA GLY A 128 -8.29 25.69 -5.18
C GLY A 128 -7.04 25.57 -6.06
N GLU A 129 -5.87 25.31 -5.48
CA GLU A 129 -4.64 25.07 -6.26
C GLU A 129 -4.77 23.84 -7.14
N LYS A 130 -4.29 23.93 -8.39
CA LYS A 130 -4.25 22.80 -9.31
C LYS A 130 -2.93 22.05 -9.19
N ILE A 131 -3.00 20.80 -8.77
CA ILE A 131 -1.84 19.93 -8.59
C ILE A 131 -1.66 19.01 -9.79
N THR A 132 -0.40 18.77 -10.15
CA THR A 132 0.01 17.69 -11.04
C THR A 132 0.99 16.79 -10.28
N LEU A 133 0.68 15.51 -10.17
CA LEU A 133 1.61 14.49 -9.70
C LEU A 133 2.16 13.72 -10.89
N ASN A 134 3.48 13.48 -10.88
CA ASN A 134 4.21 12.83 -11.95
C ASN A 134 4.97 11.62 -11.39
N ALA A 135 4.55 10.44 -11.79
CA ALA A 135 5.11 9.15 -11.39
C ALA A 135 5.99 8.51 -12.48
N SER A 136 6.42 9.29 -13.48
CA SER A 136 7.21 8.77 -14.60
C SER A 136 8.55 8.15 -14.20
N GLY A 137 9.06 8.46 -13.00
CA GLY A 137 10.25 7.83 -12.43
C GLY A 137 10.00 6.49 -11.74
N SER A 138 8.76 5.99 -11.70
CA SER A 138 8.48 4.64 -11.22
C SER A 138 9.11 3.62 -12.15
N SER A 139 9.66 2.55 -11.58
CA SER A 139 10.46 1.56 -12.30
C SER A 139 10.25 0.16 -11.75
N ASP A 140 10.66 -0.84 -12.52
CA ASP A 140 10.61 -2.24 -12.14
C ASP A 140 12.03 -2.83 -12.30
N PRO A 141 12.61 -3.45 -11.27
CA PRO A 141 13.97 -3.97 -11.35
C PRO A 141 14.08 -5.21 -12.26
N ASP A 142 12.98 -5.92 -12.50
CA ASP A 142 12.91 -7.08 -13.38
C ASP A 142 12.50 -6.70 -14.82
N ASN A 143 12.28 -5.41 -15.08
CA ASN A 143 11.77 -4.84 -16.33
C ASN A 143 10.33 -5.27 -16.68
N ASN A 144 9.53 -5.62 -15.68
CA ASN A 144 8.10 -5.84 -15.87
C ASN A 144 7.37 -4.56 -16.29
N SER A 145 6.22 -4.73 -16.93
CA SER A 145 5.33 -3.63 -17.25
C SER A 145 4.59 -3.14 -16.00
N LEU A 146 4.46 -1.82 -15.87
CA LEU A 146 3.85 -1.19 -14.69
C LEU A 146 2.48 -0.59 -14.98
N SER A 147 1.51 -0.89 -14.11
CA SER A 147 0.25 -0.17 -14.00
C SER A 147 0.26 0.80 -12.82
N HIS A 148 -0.50 1.90 -12.94
CA HIS A 148 -0.53 2.98 -11.95
C HIS A 148 -1.97 3.28 -11.55
N HIS A 149 -2.26 3.26 -10.25
CA HIS A 149 -3.56 3.61 -9.71
C HIS A 149 -3.46 4.75 -8.71
N TRP A 150 -4.20 5.83 -8.95
CA TRP A 150 -4.24 7.00 -8.06
C TRP A 150 -5.56 7.03 -7.31
N TRP A 151 -5.50 7.21 -6.00
CA TRP A 151 -6.69 7.32 -5.19
C TRP A 151 -6.46 8.16 -3.94
N GLN A 152 -7.57 8.63 -3.38
CA GLN A 152 -7.60 9.41 -2.14
C GLN A 152 -7.82 8.46 -0.95
N TYR A 153 -6.88 8.42 -0.01
CA TYR A 153 -7.04 7.67 1.24
C TYR A 153 -7.84 8.52 2.24
N ARG A 154 -9.16 8.57 2.04
CA ARG A 154 -10.06 9.51 2.73
C ARG A 154 -10.04 9.31 4.24
N GLU A 155 -9.89 8.07 4.69
CA GLU A 155 -10.00 7.70 6.10
C GLU A 155 -8.74 7.99 6.93
N ALA A 156 -7.61 8.27 6.26
CA ALA A 156 -6.37 8.73 6.91
C ALA A 156 -6.18 10.24 6.78
N GLY A 157 -6.84 10.88 5.82
CA GLY A 157 -6.90 12.34 5.71
C GLY A 157 -8.04 12.92 6.56
N THR A 158 -8.03 14.25 6.73
CA THR A 158 -9.14 14.98 7.35
C THR A 158 -9.99 15.73 6.33
N ALA A 159 -9.51 15.89 5.09
CA ALA A 159 -10.26 16.46 3.99
C ALA A 159 -11.43 15.54 3.57
N THR A 160 -12.65 16.08 3.55
CA THR A 160 -13.88 15.31 3.34
C THR A 160 -14.30 15.25 1.88
N SER A 161 -13.99 16.30 1.11
CA SER A 161 -14.30 16.40 -0.31
C SER A 161 -13.63 15.29 -1.11
N LYS A 162 -14.40 14.70 -2.02
CA LYS A 162 -13.89 13.71 -2.97
C LYS A 162 -13.11 14.42 -4.08
N ILE A 163 -11.91 13.94 -4.35
CA ILE A 163 -11.08 14.44 -5.44
C ILE A 163 -11.39 13.70 -6.74
N ASP A 164 -11.48 14.46 -7.83
CA ASP A 164 -11.62 13.95 -9.19
C ASP A 164 -10.24 13.94 -9.87
N PHE A 165 -9.63 12.76 -9.94
CA PHE A 165 -8.32 12.58 -10.55
C PHE A 165 -8.43 12.51 -12.08
N LYS A 166 -7.81 13.47 -12.76
CA LYS A 166 -7.63 13.42 -14.22
C LYS A 166 -6.31 12.73 -14.54
N VAL A 167 -6.39 11.44 -14.83
CA VAL A 167 -5.24 10.58 -15.11
C VAL A 167 -4.87 10.64 -16.60
N LYS A 168 -3.57 10.73 -16.89
CA LYS A 168 -2.99 10.81 -18.25
C LYS A 168 -1.72 9.97 -18.34
N THR A 169 -1.19 9.84 -19.56
CA THR A 169 0.11 9.20 -19.84
C THR A 169 0.18 7.77 -19.28
N ASN A 170 -0.80 6.94 -19.65
CA ASN A 170 -0.93 5.55 -19.18
C ASN A 170 -0.87 5.41 -17.66
N GLY A 171 -1.47 6.36 -16.93
CA GLY A 171 -1.47 6.34 -15.47
C GLY A 171 -0.31 7.09 -14.82
N LYS A 172 0.76 7.44 -15.54
CA LYS A 172 1.97 8.04 -14.93
C LYS A 172 1.78 9.47 -14.44
N LYS A 173 0.78 10.20 -14.92
CA LYS A 173 0.49 11.56 -14.44
C LYS A 173 -0.96 11.68 -14.02
N CYS A 174 -1.22 12.35 -12.90
CA CYS A 174 -2.57 12.72 -12.49
C CYS A 174 -2.64 14.21 -12.15
N THR A 175 -3.76 14.85 -12.48
CA THR A 175 -4.04 16.23 -12.09
C THR A 175 -5.35 16.34 -11.35
N PHE A 176 -5.41 17.19 -10.34
CA PHE A 176 -6.61 17.45 -9.56
C PHE A 176 -6.54 18.84 -8.91
N THR A 177 -7.64 19.28 -8.30
CA THR A 177 -7.72 20.56 -7.61
C THR A 177 -7.82 20.33 -6.10
N ILE A 178 -7.08 21.09 -5.31
CA ILE A 178 -7.15 21.06 -3.85
C ILE A 178 -8.52 21.58 -3.40
N PRO A 179 -9.24 20.84 -2.53
CA PRO A 179 -10.55 21.27 -2.05
C PRO A 179 -10.40 22.50 -1.15
N ASN A 180 -11.44 23.33 -1.10
CA ASN A 180 -11.47 24.49 -0.21
C ASN A 180 -11.77 24.07 1.24
N GLU A 181 -10.79 23.43 1.87
CA GLU A 181 -10.86 22.91 3.24
C GLU A 181 -9.57 23.29 4.01
N PRO A 182 -9.30 24.58 4.25
CA PRO A 182 -8.11 25.04 4.95
C PRO A 182 -8.00 24.42 6.35
N GLY A 183 -6.77 24.11 6.76
CA GLY A 183 -6.46 23.42 8.02
C GLY A 183 -6.62 21.89 7.97
N LYS A 184 -7.10 21.33 6.86
CA LYS A 184 -7.26 19.88 6.69
C LYS A 184 -6.12 19.25 5.87
N GLN A 185 -6.02 17.93 5.94
CA GLN A 185 -5.05 17.13 5.20
C GLN A 185 -5.74 16.26 4.15
N LEU A 186 -5.24 16.33 2.92
CA LEU A 186 -5.62 15.44 1.81
C LEU A 186 -4.52 14.41 1.60
N HIS A 187 -4.86 13.12 1.66
CA HIS A 187 -3.92 12.02 1.45
C HIS A 187 -4.18 11.38 0.08
N VAL A 188 -3.16 11.35 -0.76
CA VAL A 188 -3.19 10.71 -2.08
C VAL A 188 -2.21 9.55 -2.08
N ILE A 189 -2.66 8.40 -2.58
CA ILE A 189 -1.85 7.20 -2.76
C ILE A 189 -1.70 6.94 -4.26
N LEU A 190 -0.45 6.72 -4.68
CA LEU A 190 -0.13 5.99 -5.89
C LEU A 190 0.09 4.53 -5.51
N GLU A 191 -0.58 3.62 -6.20
CA GLU A 191 -0.23 2.20 -6.25
C GLU A 191 0.46 1.94 -7.59
N VAL A 192 1.65 1.35 -7.54
CA VAL A 192 2.35 0.83 -8.72
C VAL A 192 2.35 -0.67 -8.62
N THR A 193 1.92 -1.32 -9.69
CA THR A 193 1.74 -2.77 -9.76
C THR A 193 2.46 -3.27 -11.00
N ASP A 194 3.34 -4.26 -10.83
CA ASP A 194 4.04 -4.90 -11.94
C ASP A 194 3.13 -5.90 -12.67
N ASN A 195 3.67 -6.67 -13.61
CA ASN A 195 2.99 -7.82 -14.21
C ASN A 195 3.81 -9.12 -14.08
N GLY A 196 4.68 -9.18 -13.06
CA GLY A 196 5.45 -10.36 -12.74
C GLY A 196 4.60 -11.44 -12.05
N ILE A 197 5.24 -12.54 -11.65
CA ILE A 197 4.54 -13.67 -11.01
C ILE A 197 5.23 -13.99 -9.67
N PRO A 198 4.51 -13.86 -8.53
CA PRO A 198 3.21 -13.21 -8.40
C PRO A 198 3.29 -11.71 -8.73
N GLU A 199 2.15 -11.10 -9.05
CA GLU A 199 2.05 -9.64 -9.25
C GLU A 199 2.43 -8.91 -7.95
N LEU A 200 3.42 -8.02 -7.98
CA LEU A 200 3.86 -7.27 -6.81
C LEU A 200 3.45 -5.81 -6.88
N LYS A 201 3.29 -5.22 -5.69
CA LYS A 201 2.85 -3.84 -5.51
C LYS A 201 3.82 -3.06 -4.63
N SER A 202 3.97 -1.78 -4.96
CA SER A 202 4.51 -0.77 -4.07
C SER A 202 3.66 0.50 -4.15
N TYR A 203 3.88 1.39 -3.19
CA TYR A 203 3.04 2.55 -2.99
C TYR A 203 3.88 3.82 -2.87
N LYS A 204 3.27 4.96 -3.15
CA LYS A 204 3.80 6.25 -2.73
C LYS A 204 2.67 7.11 -2.18
N ARG A 205 2.81 7.54 -0.93
CA ARG A 205 1.90 8.49 -0.28
C ARG A 205 2.37 9.93 -0.50
N VAL A 206 1.41 10.80 -0.81
CA VAL A 206 1.58 12.26 -0.75
C VAL A 206 0.52 12.85 0.17
N ILE A 207 0.96 13.63 1.16
CA ILE A 207 0.12 14.33 2.13
C ILE A 207 0.15 15.81 1.78
N PHE A 208 -1.03 16.40 1.59
CA PHE A 208 -1.22 17.81 1.31
C PHE A 208 -1.84 18.50 2.52
N ASN A 209 -1.08 19.39 3.15
CA ASN A 209 -1.56 20.32 4.18
C ASN A 209 -2.19 21.53 3.49
N ILE A 210 -3.52 21.68 3.63
CA ILE A 210 -4.28 22.74 2.96
C ILE A 210 -4.22 24.01 3.80
N LYS A 211 -3.74 25.11 3.21
CA LYS A 211 -3.77 26.47 3.78
C LYS A 211 -5.00 27.24 3.32
#